data_AF-A0A6P1RHY2-F1
#
_entry.id   AF-A0A6P1RHY2-F1
#
_cell.length_a   1.000
_cell.length_b   1.000
_cell.length_c   1.000
_cell.angle_alpha   90.00
_cell.angle_beta   90.00
_cell.angle_gamma   90.00
#
_symmetry.space_group_name_H-M   'P 1'
#
loop_
_entity.id
_entity.type
_entity.pdbx_description
1 polymer ?
#
loop_
_entity_poly.entity_id
_entity_poly.type
_entity_poly.pdbx_seq_one_letter_code
_entity_poly.pdbx_strand_id
1 'polypeptide(L)'
;MCISHDPSYWKMPLIGATHCMGATAGCGDQSCGICVAPDGVIMWGSIISEWASLLLRWLHVVAAIAWIGSSFYFIALDLSLKPKSDLPGDLPDGVQGEAWQVHGGGFYRIMKYLVAPTQMPDDLTWFKWEAYTTWLSGFALMVVVYYLEADLFLVDKSILDLTPFQAGLFSFFSLTLAWALYEAACRTGLAQRELPFAIGGYLFLVALTYAFTHVLSGRGAFNQIAAIIGTIMVANVFTLIIPNQKKIVAALIAGQAPDPKLGKTSKERSVHNNYLTLPVVVLMISNHYPLLYATRFNWIIVAIILALGPVIRHFFNERHAGRQSPWWVWGVAAVGVIAILFLSAAGPREVKTGALSTPVTVANVEEIVMSRCSMCHAAEPVWAGIVTAPKGILLDAPEHIHRNIRLIGRVAAWSTAMPPGNITEMTGEERAILAAYIEQAR
;
A
#
# COMPACT_ATOMS: atom_id res chain seq x y z
N MET A 1 -29.40 41.22 -9.13
CA MET A 1 -30.70 41.64 -9.70
C MET A 1 -31.30 40.41 -10.37
N CYS A 2 -32.48 39.99 -9.88
CA CYS A 2 -33.34 38.87 -10.30
C CYS A 2 -32.79 37.44 -10.21
N ILE A 3 -32.90 36.92 -8.99
CA ILE A 3 -33.01 35.50 -8.66
C ILE A 3 -34.40 35.03 -9.15
N SER A 4 -34.43 34.02 -10.01
CA SER A 4 -35.66 33.32 -10.42
C SER A 4 -35.94 32.19 -9.43
N HIS A 5 -36.92 32.38 -8.54
CA HIS A 5 -37.50 31.33 -7.70
C HIS A 5 -38.49 30.51 -8.53
N ASP A 6 -38.07 29.36 -9.04
CA ASP A 6 -38.98 28.32 -9.53
C ASP A 6 -38.86 27.08 -8.62
N PRO A 7 -39.91 26.69 -7.87
CA PRO A 7 -39.87 25.53 -6.97
C PRO A 7 -40.01 24.17 -7.68
N SER A 8 -40.01 24.11 -9.01
CA SER A 8 -40.26 22.86 -9.75
C SER A 8 -39.03 21.95 -9.96
N TYR A 9 -37.81 22.39 -9.63
CA TYR A 9 -36.57 21.63 -9.91
C TYR A 9 -36.21 20.54 -8.88
N TRP A 10 -37.02 20.30 -7.85
CA TRP A 10 -36.79 19.23 -6.85
C TRP A 10 -37.79 18.07 -6.95
N LYS A 11 -38.27 17.75 -8.14
CA LYS A 11 -38.91 16.45 -8.37
C LYS A 11 -37.89 15.50 -8.96
N MET A 12 -37.30 14.66 -8.10
CA MET A 12 -36.62 13.44 -8.50
C MET A 12 -37.52 12.68 -9.49
N PRO A 13 -37.13 12.48 -10.75
CA PRO A 13 -37.79 11.51 -11.59
C PRO A 13 -37.34 10.14 -11.06
N LEU A 14 -38.28 9.38 -10.50
CA LEU A 14 -38.20 7.92 -10.56
C LEU A 14 -37.93 7.57 -12.01
N ILE A 15 -36.74 7.02 -12.31
CA ILE A 15 -36.39 6.53 -13.64
C ILE A 15 -37.22 5.27 -13.88
N GLY A 16 -38.47 5.47 -14.25
CA GLY A 16 -39.37 4.50 -14.83
C GLY A 16 -39.58 4.86 -16.28
N ALA A 17 -39.33 3.87 -17.14
CA ALA A 17 -39.75 3.71 -18.53
C ALA A 17 -40.35 4.91 -19.27
N THR A 18 -39.77 5.24 -20.43
CA THR A 18 -40.42 5.63 -21.71
C THR A 18 -39.33 6.35 -22.56
N HIS A 19 -39.14 6.18 -23.88
CA HIS A 19 -40.02 5.91 -25.01
C HIS A 19 -39.23 5.20 -26.13
N CYS A 20 -39.77 4.13 -26.71
CA CYS A 20 -39.51 3.74 -28.09
C CYS A 20 -40.76 4.04 -28.92
N MET A 21 -40.67 4.91 -29.91
CA MET A 21 -41.67 5.07 -30.97
C MET A 21 -40.97 4.95 -32.33
N GLY A 22 -41.33 3.89 -33.07
CA GLY A 22 -41.29 3.62 -34.53
C GLY A 22 -40.14 4.13 -35.41
N ALA A 23 -39.66 3.42 -36.45
CA ALA A 23 -40.23 2.30 -37.19
C ALA A 23 -39.15 1.64 -38.11
N THR A 24 -39.36 0.34 -38.38
CA THR A 24 -38.95 -0.46 -39.55
C THR A 24 -37.46 -0.64 -39.89
N ALA A 25 -36.86 -1.73 -39.39
CA ALA A 25 -36.18 -2.78 -40.18
C ALA A 25 -35.46 -3.75 -39.21
N GLY A 26 -35.56 -5.05 -39.46
CA GLY A 26 -35.18 -6.11 -38.53
C GLY A 26 -33.72 -6.11 -38.06
N CYS A 27 -33.55 -6.16 -36.74
CA CYS A 27 -32.39 -6.71 -36.04
C CYS A 27 -32.93 -7.51 -34.85
N GLY A 28 -32.55 -8.79 -34.75
CA GLY A 28 -32.95 -9.67 -33.66
C GLY A 28 -32.27 -9.32 -32.33
N ASP A 29 -33.03 -9.50 -31.26
CA ASP A 29 -32.65 -9.66 -29.84
C ASP A 29 -31.20 -9.37 -29.45
N GLN A 30 -30.84 -8.09 -29.36
CA GLN A 30 -29.81 -7.60 -28.44
C GLN A 30 -30.29 -6.29 -27.83
N SER A 31 -31.30 -6.40 -26.95
CA SER A 31 -31.69 -5.28 -26.10
C SER A 31 -30.55 -4.96 -25.14
N CYS A 32 -29.99 -3.77 -25.33
CA CYS A 32 -29.19 -3.02 -24.38
C CYS A 32 -30.01 -2.83 -23.09
N GLY A 33 -29.96 -3.81 -22.21
CA GLY A 33 -30.70 -3.85 -20.96
C GLY A 33 -29.84 -4.53 -19.92
N ILE A 34 -29.65 -3.87 -18.79
CA ILE A 34 -29.17 -4.53 -17.58
C ILE A 34 -30.11 -5.71 -17.35
N CYS A 35 -29.62 -6.94 -17.51
CA CYS A 35 -30.36 -8.13 -17.14
C CYS A 35 -30.57 -8.09 -15.63
N VAL A 36 -31.72 -7.56 -15.20
CA VAL A 36 -32.19 -7.71 -13.83
C VAL A 36 -32.66 -9.15 -13.72
N ALA A 37 -32.08 -9.89 -12.78
CA ALA A 37 -32.52 -11.24 -12.46
C ALA A 37 -34.06 -11.26 -12.27
N PRO A 38 -34.79 -12.29 -12.75
CA PRO A 38 -36.25 -12.32 -12.80
C PRO A 38 -36.97 -12.13 -11.45
N ASP A 39 -36.23 -12.15 -10.35
CA ASP A 39 -36.67 -12.21 -8.96
C ASP A 39 -36.49 -10.89 -8.18
N GLY A 40 -36.01 -9.81 -8.80
CA GLY A 40 -36.09 -8.45 -8.22
C GLY A 40 -35.33 -8.25 -6.90
N VAL A 41 -34.46 -9.18 -6.52
CA VAL A 41 -33.65 -9.08 -5.30
C VAL A 41 -32.43 -8.20 -5.58
N ILE A 42 -32.47 -6.96 -5.12
CA ILE A 42 -31.27 -6.12 -5.04
C ILE A 42 -30.30 -6.83 -4.08
N MET A 43 -29.08 -7.15 -4.55
CA MET A 43 -28.02 -7.79 -3.77
C MET A 43 -27.40 -6.81 -2.76
N TRP A 44 -28.19 -6.32 -1.80
CA TRP A 44 -27.81 -5.29 -0.83
C TRP A 44 -26.54 -5.66 -0.07
N GLY A 45 -26.35 -6.93 0.30
CA GLY A 45 -25.13 -7.39 0.98
C GLY A 45 -23.86 -7.14 0.17
N SER A 46 -23.83 -7.55 -1.11
CA SER A 46 -22.69 -7.32 -2.00
C SER A 46 -22.45 -5.83 -2.24
N ILE A 47 -23.52 -5.08 -2.53
CA ILE A 47 -23.44 -3.63 -2.78
C ILE A 47 -22.86 -2.92 -1.56
N ILE A 48 -23.37 -3.22 -0.35
CA ILE A 48 -22.87 -2.63 0.90
C ILE A 48 -21.39 -2.99 1.11
N SER A 49 -20.98 -4.24 0.89
CA SER A 49 -19.58 -4.64 1.04
C SER A 49 -18.65 -3.94 0.05
N GLU A 50 -19.07 -3.74 -1.20
CA GLU A 50 -18.29 -3.01 -2.20
C GLU A 50 -18.11 -1.54 -1.81
N TRP A 51 -19.21 -0.87 -1.43
CA TRP A 51 -19.15 0.52 -0.97
C TRP A 51 -18.33 0.66 0.32
N ALA A 52 -18.45 -0.26 1.27
CA ALA A 52 -17.64 -0.26 2.48
C ALA A 52 -16.14 -0.42 2.15
N SER A 53 -15.78 -1.37 1.29
CA SER A 53 -14.41 -1.57 0.81
C SER A 53 -13.85 -0.32 0.13
N LEU A 54 -14.64 0.31 -0.77
CA LEU A 54 -14.26 1.54 -1.45
C LEU A 54 -14.05 2.69 -0.45
N LEU A 55 -15.01 2.94 0.43
CA LEU A 55 -14.94 4.04 1.40
C LEU A 55 -13.76 3.88 2.37
N LEU A 56 -13.48 2.66 2.84
CA LEU A 56 -12.32 2.39 3.70
C LEU A 56 -11.00 2.62 2.96
N ARG A 57 -10.87 2.14 1.71
CA ARG A 57 -9.68 2.38 0.87
C ARG A 57 -9.49 3.86 0.60
N TRP A 58 -10.57 4.57 0.28
CA TRP A 58 -10.52 6.00 0.00
C TRP A 58 -10.10 6.80 1.24
N LEU A 59 -10.72 6.53 2.39
CA LEU A 59 -10.33 7.12 3.67
C LEU A 59 -8.85 6.85 3.97
N HIS A 60 -8.39 5.61 3.82
CA HIS A 60 -7.02 5.22 4.09
C HIS A 60 -6.02 5.99 3.23
N VAL A 61 -6.27 6.06 1.91
CA VAL A 61 -5.40 6.78 0.98
C VAL A 61 -5.38 8.27 1.28
N VAL A 62 -6.53 8.90 1.55
CA VAL A 62 -6.61 10.32 1.90
C VAL A 62 -5.84 10.62 3.19
N ALA A 63 -6.04 9.81 4.23
CA ALA A 63 -5.33 9.95 5.49
C ALA A 63 -3.81 9.75 5.32
N ALA A 64 -3.41 8.76 4.51
CA ALA A 64 -2.00 8.49 4.22
C ALA A 64 -1.35 9.65 3.46
N ILE A 65 -2.03 10.27 2.49
CA ILE A 65 -1.53 11.46 1.78
C ILE A 65 -1.33 12.62 2.76
N ALA A 66 -2.30 12.87 3.64
CA ALA A 66 -2.18 13.92 4.65
C ALA A 66 -1.00 13.65 5.61
N TRP A 67 -0.84 12.41 6.07
CA TRP A 67 0.21 12.05 7.00
C TRP A 67 1.61 12.06 6.37
N ILE A 68 1.77 11.46 5.21
CA ILE A 68 3.05 11.43 4.49
C ILE A 68 3.43 12.84 4.04
N GLY A 69 2.48 13.61 3.52
CA GLY A 69 2.69 14.99 3.09
C GLY A 69 3.15 15.88 4.24
N SER A 70 2.45 15.86 5.38
CA SER A 70 2.86 16.59 6.59
C SER A 70 4.23 16.13 7.10
N SER A 71 4.50 14.82 7.11
CA SER A 71 5.79 14.27 7.55
C SER A 71 6.95 14.76 6.67
N PHE A 72 6.79 14.73 5.34
CA PHE A 72 7.80 15.25 4.43
C PHE A 72 7.98 16.76 4.55
N TYR A 73 6.89 17.51 4.72
CA TYR A 73 6.94 18.95 4.94
C TYR A 73 7.71 19.30 6.22
N PHE A 74 7.38 18.70 7.36
CA PHE A 74 8.05 19.02 8.63
C PHE A 74 9.52 18.61 8.65
N ILE A 75 9.89 17.51 8.00
CA ILE A 75 11.30 17.13 7.83
C ILE A 75 12.02 18.14 6.94
N ALA A 76 11.42 18.54 5.81
CA ALA A 76 12.00 19.53 4.92
C ALA A 76 12.18 20.88 5.62
N LEU A 77 11.15 21.35 6.32
CA LEU A 77 11.16 22.56 7.13
C LEU A 77 12.32 22.52 8.14
N ASP A 78 12.39 21.46 8.94
CA ASP A 78 13.40 21.33 10.00
C ASP A 78 14.84 21.29 9.45
N LEU A 79 15.06 20.65 8.29
CA LEU A 79 16.36 20.63 7.62
C LEU A 79 16.72 21.97 6.95
N SER A 80 15.71 22.75 6.55
CA SER A 80 15.88 24.02 5.84
C SER A 80 15.99 25.26 6.73
N LEU A 81 15.84 25.10 8.05
CA LEU A 81 15.91 26.21 9.00
C LEU A 81 17.28 26.89 8.91
N LYS A 82 17.29 28.21 8.69
CA LYS A 82 18.50 29.01 8.82
C LYS A 82 18.82 29.19 10.30
N PRO A 83 20.00 28.75 10.77
CA PRO A 83 20.38 28.91 12.18
C PRO A 83 20.41 30.38 12.58
N LYS A 84 20.11 30.67 13.85
CA LYS A 84 20.20 32.04 14.40
C LYS A 84 21.58 32.69 14.19
N SER A 85 22.66 31.90 14.19
CA SER A 85 24.03 32.37 13.93
C SER A 85 24.24 32.97 12.54
N ASP A 86 23.41 32.58 11.57
CA ASP A 86 23.64 32.86 10.15
C ASP A 86 22.69 33.94 9.61
N LEU A 87 21.85 34.50 10.49
CA LEU A 87 20.81 35.47 10.13
C LEU A 87 21.19 36.89 10.57
N PRO A 88 21.03 37.89 9.69
CA PRO A 88 21.21 39.28 10.07
C PRO A 88 20.02 39.76 10.91
N GLY A 89 20.26 40.05 12.20
CA GLY A 89 19.28 40.62 13.12
C GLY A 89 19.03 39.76 14.37
N ASP A 90 18.49 40.40 15.42
CA ASP A 90 18.15 39.71 16.66
C ASP A 90 16.86 38.92 16.49
N LEU A 91 16.98 37.59 16.37
CA LEU A 91 15.84 36.70 16.55
C LEU A 91 15.39 36.70 18.01
N PRO A 92 14.08 36.57 18.28
CA PRO A 92 13.56 36.44 19.64
C PRO A 92 14.32 35.40 20.46
N ASP A 93 14.41 35.62 21.76
CA ASP A 93 15.07 34.69 22.66
C ASP A 93 14.44 33.30 22.59
N GLY A 94 15.30 32.29 22.58
CA GLY A 94 14.87 30.89 22.49
C GLY A 94 14.61 30.35 21.09
N VAL A 95 14.68 31.17 20.04
CA VAL A 95 14.57 30.72 18.65
C VAL A 95 15.87 30.04 18.19
N GLN A 96 15.76 28.81 17.70
CA GLN A 96 16.86 28.05 17.09
C GLN A 96 17.22 28.59 15.70
N GLY A 97 16.19 28.96 14.93
CA GLY A 97 16.31 29.40 13.55
C GLY A 97 14.95 29.70 12.94
N GLU A 98 14.96 30.23 11.72
CA GLU A 98 13.74 30.55 10.97
C GLU A 98 13.76 29.99 9.55
N ALA A 99 12.56 29.86 8.98
CA ALA A 99 12.34 29.60 7.57
C ALA A 99 11.28 30.55 7.02
N TRP A 100 11.57 31.11 5.85
CA TRP A 100 10.61 31.88 5.07
C TRP A 100 10.07 31.03 3.93
N GLN A 101 8.75 30.96 3.82
CA GLN A 101 8.06 30.17 2.80
C GLN A 101 7.01 31.02 2.09
N VAL A 102 6.76 30.70 0.82
CA VAL A 102 5.71 31.34 0.02
C VAL A 102 4.65 30.29 -0.33
N HIS A 103 3.39 30.60 -0.08
CA HIS A 103 2.28 29.76 -0.49
C HIS A 103 0.99 30.60 -0.62
N GLY A 104 0.16 30.28 -1.61
CA GLY A 104 -1.14 30.95 -1.80
C GLY A 104 -1.07 32.47 -1.99
N GLY A 105 0.05 33.00 -2.50
CA GLY A 105 0.26 34.45 -2.68
C GLY A 105 0.73 35.21 -1.43
N GLY A 106 0.96 34.53 -0.31
CA GLY A 106 1.47 35.11 0.94
C GLY A 106 2.83 34.57 1.37
N PHE A 107 3.42 35.21 2.38
CA PHE A 107 4.69 34.82 2.99
C PHE A 107 4.46 34.33 4.42
N TYR A 108 5.07 33.20 4.76
CA TYR A 108 5.06 32.61 6.10
C TYR A 108 6.46 32.70 6.69
N ARG A 109 6.57 33.28 7.89
CA ARG A 109 7.79 33.25 8.71
C ARG A 109 7.61 32.24 9.82
N ILE A 110 8.31 31.12 9.72
CA ILE A 110 8.21 30.04 10.69
C ILE A 110 9.47 30.07 11.56
N MET A 111 9.29 30.22 12.87
CA MET A 111 10.37 30.21 13.85
C MET A 111 10.27 28.97 14.72
N LYS A 112 11.38 28.26 14.91
CA LYS A 112 11.43 27.09 15.78
C LYS A 112 12.01 27.47 17.13
N TYR A 113 11.23 27.28 18.19
CA TYR A 113 11.61 27.60 19.56
C TYR A 113 12.15 26.35 20.29
N LEU A 114 13.23 26.52 21.07
CA LEU A 114 13.76 25.49 21.99
C LEU A 114 13.35 25.72 23.45
N VAL A 115 12.94 26.95 23.77
CA VAL A 115 12.37 27.35 25.07
C VAL A 115 11.06 28.11 24.82
N ALA A 116 10.28 28.32 25.87
CA ALA A 116 8.95 28.92 25.75
C ALA A 116 9.11 30.35 25.24
N PRO A 117 8.36 30.77 24.21
CA PRO A 117 8.27 32.18 23.89
C PRO A 117 7.63 32.93 25.07
N THR A 118 7.89 34.24 25.17
CA THR A 118 7.34 35.12 26.22
C THR A 118 5.81 35.04 26.31
N GLN A 119 5.14 34.77 25.19
CA GLN A 119 3.73 34.44 25.13
C GLN A 119 3.54 33.18 24.29
N MET A 120 3.16 32.07 24.92
CA MET A 120 2.75 30.86 24.22
C MET A 120 1.24 31.00 23.88
N PRO A 121 0.83 30.77 22.62
CA PRO A 121 -0.59 30.75 22.27
C PRO A 121 -1.31 29.58 22.94
N ASP A 122 -2.57 29.80 23.33
CA ASP A 122 -3.41 28.78 23.97
C ASP A 122 -3.74 27.61 23.02
N ASP A 123 -3.86 27.90 21.72
CA ASP A 123 -4.23 26.94 20.69
C ASP A 123 -3.00 26.39 19.94
N LEU A 124 -2.59 25.17 20.32
CA LEU A 124 -1.56 24.42 19.61
C LEU A 124 -2.18 23.38 18.67
N THR A 125 -1.74 23.37 17.41
CA THR A 125 -2.13 22.34 16.44
C THR A 125 -1.27 21.09 16.60
N TRP A 126 -1.90 19.93 16.80
CA TRP A 126 -1.22 18.65 17.01
C TRP A 126 -1.40 17.73 15.80
N PHE A 127 -0.32 17.52 15.04
CA PHE A 127 -0.29 16.60 13.90
C PHE A 127 -0.16 15.15 14.36
N LYS A 128 -1.31 14.54 14.67
CA LYS A 128 -1.42 13.15 15.15
C LYS A 128 -2.54 12.38 14.46
N TRP A 129 -3.61 13.08 14.08
CA TRP A 129 -4.83 12.45 13.56
C TRP A 129 -4.63 11.86 12.18
N GLU A 130 -3.75 12.45 11.37
CA GLU A 130 -3.36 11.94 10.06
C GLU A 130 -2.73 10.54 10.21
N ALA A 131 -1.81 10.39 11.17
CA ALA A 131 -1.17 9.11 11.47
C ALA A 131 -2.15 8.09 12.04
N TYR A 132 -2.96 8.50 13.03
CA TYR A 132 -3.89 7.60 13.71
C TYR A 132 -4.99 7.12 12.76
N THR A 133 -5.56 8.02 11.96
CA THR A 133 -6.61 7.69 10.98
C THR A 133 -6.06 6.79 9.87
N THR A 134 -4.82 7.03 9.42
CA THR A 134 -4.17 6.15 8.43
C THR A 134 -4.05 4.73 8.98
N TRP A 135 -3.57 4.56 10.22
CA TRP A 135 -3.43 3.23 10.80
C TRP A 135 -4.78 2.58 11.10
N LEU A 136 -5.75 3.30 11.68
CA LEU A 136 -7.07 2.74 11.99
C LEU A 136 -7.79 2.26 10.73
N SER A 137 -7.79 3.07 9.67
CA SER A 137 -8.37 2.67 8.38
C SER A 137 -7.58 1.55 7.70
N GLY A 138 -6.24 1.56 7.79
CA GLY A 138 -5.39 0.50 7.25
C GLY A 138 -5.56 -0.84 7.98
N PHE A 139 -5.69 -0.81 9.31
CA PHE A 139 -5.99 -1.98 10.12
C PHE A 139 -7.40 -2.50 9.85
N ALA A 140 -8.39 -1.62 9.68
CA ALA A 140 -9.72 -2.02 9.23
C ALA A 140 -9.66 -2.73 7.87
N LEU A 141 -8.84 -2.26 6.92
CA LEU A 141 -8.62 -2.93 5.64
C LEU A 141 -7.89 -4.27 5.79
N MET A 142 -6.95 -4.41 6.73
CA MET A 142 -6.35 -5.72 7.05
C MET A 142 -7.42 -6.71 7.48
N VAL A 143 -8.32 -6.29 8.38
CA VAL A 143 -9.41 -7.16 8.85
C VAL A 143 -10.36 -7.51 7.69
N VAL A 144 -10.90 -6.50 7.01
CA VAL A 144 -11.93 -6.70 5.98
C VAL A 144 -11.41 -7.47 4.78
N VAL A 145 -10.23 -7.11 4.27
CA VAL A 145 -9.71 -7.68 3.02
C VAL A 145 -8.84 -8.90 3.27
N TYR A 146 -8.03 -8.93 4.33
CA TYR A 146 -7.05 -10.02 4.49
C TYR A 146 -7.45 -11.04 5.53
N TYR A 147 -8.27 -10.71 6.54
CA TYR A 147 -8.66 -11.67 7.57
C TYR A 147 -10.00 -12.33 7.23
N LEU A 148 -10.99 -11.58 6.74
CA LEU A 148 -12.26 -12.15 6.31
C LEU A 148 -12.16 -12.93 4.98
N GLU A 149 -11.28 -12.51 4.08
CA GLU A 149 -11.01 -13.17 2.79
C GLU A 149 -9.62 -13.85 2.78
N ALA A 150 -9.21 -14.41 3.92
CA ALA A 150 -7.88 -14.97 4.11
C ALA A 150 -7.56 -16.10 3.12
N ASP A 151 -8.53 -16.94 2.74
CA ASP A 151 -8.37 -18.02 1.76
C ASP A 151 -7.90 -17.52 0.39
N LEU A 152 -8.29 -16.30 -0.01
CA LEU A 152 -7.93 -15.72 -1.31
C LEU A 152 -6.64 -14.90 -1.25
N PHE A 153 -6.40 -14.20 -0.15
CA PHE A 153 -5.39 -13.13 -0.13
C PHE A 153 -4.26 -13.33 0.88
N LEU A 154 -4.45 -14.14 1.92
CA LEU A 154 -3.48 -14.30 2.99
C LEU A 154 -2.85 -15.70 2.99
N VAL A 155 -3.63 -16.74 2.72
CA VAL A 155 -3.20 -18.15 2.66
C VAL A 155 -2.79 -18.53 1.25
N ASP A 156 -1.78 -19.38 1.13
CA ASP A 156 -1.43 -20.07 -0.11
C ASP A 156 -1.19 -21.55 0.22
N LYS A 157 -2.06 -22.41 -0.30
CA LYS A 157 -2.05 -23.85 0.01
C LYS A 157 -0.77 -24.55 -0.45
N SER A 158 -0.07 -24.02 -1.45
CA SER A 158 1.20 -24.61 -1.90
C SER A 158 2.39 -24.23 -1.01
N ILE A 159 2.24 -23.23 -0.14
CA ILE A 159 3.27 -22.78 0.81
C ILE A 159 3.05 -23.43 2.17
N LEU A 160 1.90 -23.16 2.78
CA LEU A 160 1.52 -23.69 4.09
C LEU A 160 0.00 -23.65 4.22
N ASP A 161 -0.62 -24.82 4.41
CA ASP A 161 -2.08 -24.96 4.53
C ASP A 161 -2.56 -24.53 5.92
N LEU A 162 -2.64 -23.20 6.11
CA LEU A 162 -3.18 -22.57 7.31
C LEU A 162 -4.69 -22.39 7.16
N THR A 163 -5.42 -22.61 8.26
CA THR A 163 -6.80 -22.14 8.33
C THR A 163 -6.84 -20.59 8.31
N PRO A 164 -7.91 -19.97 7.77
CA PRO A 164 -8.12 -18.51 7.83
C PRO A 164 -7.88 -17.90 9.20
N PHE A 165 -8.37 -18.58 10.25
CA PHE A 165 -8.21 -18.13 11.63
C PHE A 165 -6.74 -18.14 12.08
N GLN A 166 -5.99 -19.21 11.78
CA GLN A 166 -4.55 -19.28 12.09
C GLN A 166 -3.76 -18.21 11.33
N ALA A 167 -4.06 -18.00 10.05
CA ALA A 167 -3.41 -16.97 9.24
C ALA A 167 -3.70 -15.56 9.78
N GLY A 168 -4.95 -15.28 10.16
CA GLY A 168 -5.35 -14.03 10.80
C GLY A 168 -4.64 -13.78 12.14
N LEU A 169 -4.57 -14.78 13.02
CA LEU A 169 -3.82 -14.67 14.28
C LEU A 169 -2.32 -14.45 14.04
N PHE A 170 -1.73 -15.20 13.11
CA PHE A 170 -0.32 -15.03 12.74
C PHE A 170 -0.04 -13.61 12.25
N SER A 171 -0.90 -13.07 11.37
CA SER A 171 -0.80 -11.70 10.89
C SER A 171 -0.94 -10.69 12.04
N PHE A 172 -1.95 -10.83 12.90
CA PHE A 172 -2.16 -9.90 14.01
C PHE A 172 -0.98 -9.90 15.00
N PHE A 173 -0.58 -11.08 15.49
CA PHE A 173 0.50 -11.17 16.48
C PHE A 173 1.86 -10.79 15.91
N SER A 174 2.11 -11.02 14.62
CA SER A 174 3.37 -10.57 14.00
C SER A 174 3.46 -9.04 13.89
N LEU A 175 2.34 -8.30 13.75
CA LEU A 175 2.33 -6.83 13.85
C LEU A 175 2.81 -6.37 15.23
N THR A 176 2.22 -6.93 16.28
CA THR A 176 2.55 -6.58 17.67
C THR A 176 3.98 -6.99 18.03
N LEU A 177 4.40 -8.20 17.65
CA LEU A 177 5.74 -8.72 17.92
C LEU A 177 6.81 -7.89 17.21
N ALA A 178 6.62 -7.55 15.93
CA ALA A 178 7.60 -6.77 15.18
C ALA A 178 7.75 -5.36 15.78
N TRP A 179 6.66 -4.72 16.19
CA TRP A 179 6.72 -3.46 16.92
C TRP A 179 7.44 -3.60 18.27
N ALA A 180 7.15 -4.62 19.05
CA ALA A 180 7.78 -4.86 20.34
C ALA A 180 9.30 -5.09 20.21
N LEU A 181 9.73 -5.87 19.22
CA LEU A 181 11.16 -6.10 18.93
C LEU A 181 11.86 -4.81 18.51
N TYR A 182 11.23 -4.03 17.63
CA TYR A 182 11.73 -2.72 17.23
C TYR A 182 11.86 -1.77 18.44
N GLU A 183 10.84 -1.69 19.28
CA GLU A 183 10.84 -0.83 20.46
C GLU A 183 11.89 -1.26 21.48
N ALA A 184 12.04 -2.57 21.71
CA ALA A 184 13.11 -3.12 22.54
C ALA A 184 14.49 -2.73 21.99
N ALA A 185 14.72 -2.87 20.69
CA ALA A 185 15.97 -2.50 20.04
C ALA A 185 16.29 -1.01 20.19
N CYS A 186 15.29 -0.12 20.12
CA CYS A 186 15.52 1.30 20.36
C CYS A 186 15.81 1.61 21.84
N ARG A 187 15.19 0.90 22.78
CA ARG A 187 15.41 1.11 24.22
C ARG A 187 16.79 0.70 24.72
N THR A 188 17.48 -0.20 24.02
CA THR A 188 18.88 -0.56 24.35
C THR A 188 19.87 0.56 24.03
N GLY A 189 19.45 1.64 23.37
CA GLY A 189 20.32 2.71 22.91
C GLY A 189 20.99 2.42 21.56
N LEU A 190 20.72 1.26 20.94
CA LEU A 190 21.25 0.91 19.61
C LEU A 190 20.83 1.95 18.55
N ALA A 191 19.63 2.53 18.69
CA ALA A 191 19.11 3.56 17.78
C ALA A 191 19.99 4.82 17.69
N GLN A 192 20.79 5.10 18.73
CA GLN A 192 21.74 6.22 18.73
C GLN A 192 22.93 5.99 17.77
N ARG A 193 23.16 4.74 17.35
CA ARG A 193 24.15 4.36 16.33
C ARG A 193 23.43 4.20 15.00
N GLU A 194 23.22 5.31 14.31
CA GLU A 194 22.34 5.40 13.13
C GLU A 194 22.61 4.32 12.08
N LEU A 195 23.86 4.15 11.64
CA LEU A 195 24.20 3.20 10.58
C LEU A 195 24.01 1.72 11.00
N PRO A 196 24.57 1.23 12.12
CA PRO A 196 24.29 -0.12 12.60
C PRO A 196 22.80 -0.38 12.84
N PHE A 197 22.06 0.60 13.37
CA PHE A 197 20.62 0.46 13.58
C PHE A 197 19.85 0.37 12.27
N ALA A 198 20.18 1.20 11.28
CA ALA A 198 19.56 1.17 9.95
C ALA A 198 19.84 -0.17 9.23
N ILE A 199 21.09 -0.66 9.27
CA ILE A 199 21.45 -1.96 8.71
C ILE A 199 20.71 -3.09 9.44
N GLY A 200 20.68 -3.06 10.78
CA GLY A 200 19.97 -4.04 11.58
C GLY A 200 18.46 -4.07 11.30
N GLY A 201 17.83 -2.89 11.20
CA GLY A 201 16.42 -2.75 10.83
C GLY A 201 16.12 -3.24 9.41
N TYR A 202 17.01 -2.95 8.46
CA TYR A 202 16.93 -3.49 7.10
C TYR A 202 16.98 -5.02 7.10
N LEU A 203 18.00 -5.62 7.73
CA LEU A 203 18.15 -7.07 7.81
C LEU A 203 16.97 -7.73 8.53
N PHE A 204 16.45 -7.09 9.58
CA PHE A 204 15.26 -7.53 10.29
C PHE A 204 14.03 -7.59 9.38
N LEU A 205 13.75 -6.52 8.61
CA LEU A 205 12.61 -6.49 7.69
C LEU A 205 12.78 -7.49 6.52
N VAL A 206 14.00 -7.66 6.01
CA VAL A 206 14.31 -8.68 4.99
C VAL A 206 14.10 -10.09 5.53
N ALA A 207 14.57 -10.37 6.74
CA ALA A 207 14.39 -11.66 7.39
C ALA A 207 12.91 -11.96 7.65
N LEU A 208 12.14 -10.98 8.13
CA LEU A 208 10.69 -11.12 8.28
C LEU A 208 10.01 -11.36 6.92
N THR A 209 10.42 -10.64 5.88
CA THR A 209 9.86 -10.85 4.53
C THR A 209 10.12 -12.26 4.06
N TYR A 210 11.37 -12.75 4.18
CA TYR A 210 11.72 -14.11 3.83
C TYR A 210 10.87 -15.12 4.61
N ALA A 211 10.76 -14.97 5.93
CA ALA A 211 9.94 -15.84 6.77
C ALA A 211 8.47 -15.83 6.33
N PHE A 212 7.87 -14.66 6.07
CA PHE A 212 6.47 -14.56 5.65
C PHE A 212 6.23 -15.16 4.27
N THR A 213 7.18 -15.11 3.34
CA THR A 213 7.05 -15.80 2.05
C THR A 213 7.11 -17.34 2.16
N HIS A 214 7.31 -17.89 3.35
CA HIS A 214 7.23 -19.32 3.65
C HIS A 214 6.03 -19.68 4.55
N VAL A 215 5.18 -18.70 4.89
CA VAL A 215 4.02 -18.90 5.78
C VAL A 215 2.74 -18.35 5.16
N LEU A 216 2.82 -17.21 4.48
CA LEU A 216 1.72 -16.49 3.86
C LEU A 216 1.85 -16.53 2.33
N SER A 217 0.76 -16.25 1.64
CA SER A 217 0.78 -15.98 0.20
C SER A 217 1.75 -14.83 -0.11
N GLY A 218 2.31 -14.79 -1.33
CA GLY A 218 3.20 -13.69 -1.73
C GLY A 218 2.56 -12.30 -1.56
N ARG A 219 1.26 -12.20 -1.88
CA ARG A 219 0.46 -10.97 -1.68
C ARG A 219 0.33 -10.64 -0.19
N GLY A 220 -0.05 -11.63 0.61
CA GLY A 220 -0.17 -11.51 2.06
C GLY A 220 1.13 -11.08 2.71
N ALA A 221 2.27 -11.66 2.32
CA ALA A 221 3.59 -11.30 2.83
C ALA A 221 3.97 -9.84 2.54
N PHE A 222 3.76 -9.35 1.32
CA PHE A 222 4.08 -7.96 0.95
C PHE A 222 3.22 -6.97 1.74
N ASN A 223 1.92 -7.23 1.79
CA ASN A 223 1.00 -6.40 2.53
C ASN A 223 1.26 -6.44 4.05
N GLN A 224 1.64 -7.60 4.58
CA GLN A 224 2.01 -7.76 6.00
C GLN A 224 3.25 -6.95 6.35
N ILE A 225 4.30 -6.96 5.52
CA ILE A 225 5.51 -6.16 5.77
C ILE A 225 5.19 -4.66 5.70
N ALA A 226 4.36 -4.25 4.75
CA ALA A 226 3.90 -2.87 4.66
C ALA A 226 3.10 -2.46 5.92
N ALA A 227 2.22 -3.32 6.41
CA ALA A 227 1.44 -3.12 7.63
C ALA A 227 2.31 -3.07 8.89
N ILE A 228 3.35 -3.91 8.99
CA ILE A 228 4.34 -3.86 10.09
C ILE A 228 5.05 -2.52 10.12
N ILE A 229 5.57 -2.06 8.97
CA ILE A 229 6.28 -0.79 8.88
C ILE A 229 5.32 0.36 9.25
N GLY A 230 4.11 0.38 8.70
CA GLY A 230 3.09 1.37 9.04
C GLY A 230 2.72 1.36 10.53
N THR A 231 2.63 0.18 11.15
CA THR A 231 2.36 0.01 12.59
C THR A 231 3.50 0.55 13.44
N ILE A 232 4.75 0.23 13.10
CA ILE A 232 5.93 0.82 13.76
C ILE A 232 5.90 2.35 13.64
N MET A 233 5.59 2.88 12.45
CA MET A 233 5.57 4.31 12.19
C MET A 233 4.49 5.04 12.99
N VAL A 234 3.27 4.51 13.08
CA VAL A 234 2.22 5.14 13.91
C VAL A 234 2.52 4.97 15.40
N ALA A 235 3.09 3.83 15.80
CA ALA A 235 3.43 3.59 17.20
C ALA A 235 4.50 4.58 17.67
N ASN A 236 5.50 4.90 16.85
CA ASN A 236 6.44 5.99 17.10
C ASN A 236 5.72 7.32 17.41
N VAL A 237 4.65 7.64 16.66
CA VAL A 237 3.85 8.85 16.88
C VAL A 237 3.05 8.76 18.18
N PHE A 238 2.34 7.65 18.38
CA PHE A 238 1.40 7.46 19.47
C PHE A 238 2.07 7.29 20.84
N THR A 239 3.11 6.44 20.94
CA THR A 239 3.71 6.06 22.23
C THR A 239 4.87 6.94 22.65
N LEU A 240 5.51 7.66 21.72
CA LEU A 240 6.73 8.42 22.01
C LEU A 240 6.63 9.89 21.60
N ILE A 241 6.39 10.20 20.32
CA ILE A 241 6.45 11.59 19.82
C ILE A 241 5.40 12.48 20.48
N ILE A 242 4.12 12.12 20.41
CA ILE A 242 3.04 12.95 20.98
C ILE A 242 3.16 13.07 22.51
N PRO A 243 3.41 11.99 23.28
CA PRO A 243 3.66 12.10 24.71
C PRO A 243 4.86 13.00 25.06
N ASN A 244 5.98 12.91 24.32
CA ASN A 244 7.14 13.76 24.54
C ASN A 244 6.87 15.22 24.21
N GLN A 245 6.17 15.50 23.11
CA GLN A 245 5.75 16.86 22.77
C GLN A 245 4.84 17.46 23.83
N LYS A 246 3.90 16.70 24.39
CA LYS A 246 3.06 17.14 25.52
C LYS A 246 3.88 17.48 26.77
N LYS A 247 4.87 16.66 27.11
CA LYS A 247 5.79 16.92 28.23
C LYS A 247 6.62 18.18 28.00
N ILE A 248 7.13 18.38 26.78
CA ILE A 248 7.86 19.59 26.39
C ILE A 248 6.97 20.82 26.56
N VAL A 249 5.77 20.82 25.96
CA VAL A 249 4.80 21.92 26.07
C VAL A 249 4.45 22.22 27.53
N ALA A 250 4.21 21.20 28.36
CA ALA A 250 3.91 21.38 29.78
C ALA A 250 5.07 22.06 30.54
N ALA A 251 6.31 21.66 30.28
CA ALA A 251 7.49 22.31 30.86
C ALA A 251 7.61 23.78 30.42
N LEU A 252 7.36 24.04 29.13
CA LEU A 252 7.40 25.40 28.58
C LEU A 252 6.33 26.32 29.19
N ILE A 253 5.09 25.84 29.33
CA ILE A 253 4.01 26.59 29.99
C ILE A 253 4.36 26.88 31.45
N ALA A 254 5.05 25.96 32.13
CA ALA A 254 5.52 26.13 33.50
C ALA A 254 6.76 27.06 33.63
N GLY A 255 7.26 27.65 32.54
CA GLY A 255 8.45 28.49 32.55
C GLY A 255 9.76 27.71 32.79
N GLN A 256 9.75 26.39 32.57
CA GLN A 256 10.89 25.50 32.77
C GLN A 256 11.58 25.18 31.44
N ALA A 257 12.89 24.92 31.50
CA ALA A 257 13.61 24.37 30.36
C ALA A 257 13.21 22.89 30.13
N PRO A 258 12.72 22.49 28.94
CA PRO A 258 12.36 21.10 28.67
C PRO A 258 13.59 20.19 28.67
N ASP A 259 13.41 18.93 29.07
CA ASP A 259 14.48 17.93 28.92
C ASP A 259 14.82 17.73 27.43
N PRO A 260 16.08 18.06 27.00
CA PRO A 260 16.50 17.93 25.61
C PRO A 260 16.38 16.51 25.05
N LYS A 261 16.41 15.48 25.92
CA LYS A 261 16.28 14.07 25.51
C LYS A 261 14.93 13.79 24.87
N LEU A 262 13.86 14.47 25.31
CA LEU A 262 12.50 14.28 24.77
C LEU A 262 12.44 14.69 23.29
N GLY A 263 13.02 15.85 22.96
CA GLY A 263 13.09 16.33 21.58
C GLY A 263 13.98 15.44 20.71
N LYS A 264 15.17 15.08 21.21
CA LYS A 264 16.14 14.24 20.48
C LYS A 264 15.56 12.86 20.14
N THR A 265 14.96 12.18 21.11
CA THR A 265 14.35 10.85 20.88
C THR A 265 13.14 10.92 19.96
N SER A 266 12.31 11.96 20.06
CA SER A 266 11.19 12.17 19.14
C SER A 266 11.67 12.42 17.70
N LYS A 267 12.75 13.19 17.54
CA LYS A 267 13.36 13.45 16.23
C LYS A 267 13.93 12.17 15.62
N GLU A 268 14.62 11.34 16.40
CA GLU A 268 15.14 10.04 15.96
C GLU A 268 14.02 9.16 15.37
N ARG A 269 12.88 9.03 16.07
CA ARG A 269 11.73 8.27 15.57
C ARG A 269 11.07 8.89 14.33
N SER A 270 11.03 10.21 14.25
CA SER A 270 10.55 10.91 13.06
C SER A 270 11.47 10.66 11.85
N VAL A 271 12.79 10.57 12.05
CA VAL A 271 13.76 10.22 10.99
C VAL A 271 13.55 8.78 10.52
N HIS A 272 13.32 7.83 11.42
CA HIS A 272 12.96 6.46 11.03
C HIS A 272 11.73 6.43 10.13
N ASN A 273 10.65 7.11 10.52
CA ASN A 273 9.43 7.21 9.72
C ASN A 273 9.70 7.83 8.34
N ASN A 274 10.51 8.89 8.28
CA ASN A 274 10.85 9.59 7.05
C ASN A 274 11.54 8.66 6.01
N TYR A 275 12.48 7.82 6.45
CA TYR A 275 13.19 6.89 5.56
C TYR A 275 12.34 5.68 5.17
N LEU A 276 11.45 5.22 6.06
CA LEU A 276 10.56 4.07 5.81
C LEU A 276 9.32 4.40 4.97
N THR A 277 9.03 5.68 4.74
CA THR A 277 7.82 6.10 4.03
C THR A 277 7.78 5.63 2.57
N LEU A 278 8.87 5.84 1.80
CA LEU A 278 8.88 5.48 0.37
C LEU A 278 8.77 3.96 0.13
N PRO A 279 9.50 3.09 0.87
CA PRO A 279 9.29 1.66 0.76
C PRO A 279 7.86 1.22 1.07
N VAL A 280 7.25 1.78 2.13
CA VAL A 280 5.89 1.41 2.52
C VAL A 280 4.88 1.70 1.42
N VAL A 281 5.00 2.86 0.76
CA VAL A 281 4.11 3.23 -0.35
C VAL A 281 4.21 2.23 -1.49
N VAL A 282 5.42 1.84 -1.89
CA VAL A 282 5.64 0.84 -2.95
C VAL A 282 5.06 -0.51 -2.55
N LEU A 283 5.29 -0.97 -1.32
CA LEU A 283 4.77 -2.24 -0.84
C LEU A 283 3.24 -2.26 -0.78
N MET A 284 2.59 -1.16 -0.38
CA MET A 284 1.12 -1.08 -0.39
C MET A 284 0.54 -1.11 -1.81
N ILE A 285 1.18 -0.43 -2.76
CA ILE A 285 0.77 -0.40 -4.17
C ILE A 285 1.04 -1.75 -4.87
N SER A 286 2.01 -2.52 -4.39
CA SER A 286 2.48 -3.77 -5.02
C SER A 286 1.37 -4.79 -5.29
N ASN A 287 0.27 -4.75 -4.54
CA ASN A 287 -0.90 -5.62 -4.72
C ASN A 287 -1.50 -5.53 -6.13
N HIS A 288 -1.27 -4.43 -6.85
CA HIS A 288 -1.70 -4.23 -8.23
C HIS A 288 -0.72 -4.78 -9.28
N TYR A 289 0.45 -5.28 -8.86
CA TYR A 289 1.54 -5.70 -9.73
C TYR A 289 2.02 -7.12 -9.36
N PRO A 290 1.34 -8.18 -9.85
CA PRO A 290 1.65 -9.59 -9.58
C PRO A 290 3.12 -10.00 -9.69
N LEU A 291 3.84 -9.45 -10.66
CA LEU A 291 5.24 -9.79 -10.90
C LEU A 291 6.18 -9.40 -9.75
N LEU A 292 5.74 -8.48 -8.87
CA LEU A 292 6.50 -8.14 -7.67
C LEU A 292 6.36 -9.19 -6.57
N TYR A 293 5.14 -9.63 -6.28
CA TYR A 293 4.84 -10.44 -5.09
C TYR A 293 4.69 -11.94 -5.36
N ALA A 294 4.30 -12.33 -6.58
CA ALA A 294 3.96 -13.72 -6.94
C ALA A 294 5.02 -14.36 -7.85
N THR A 295 6.29 -14.07 -7.60
CA THR A 295 7.44 -14.64 -8.31
C THR A 295 8.44 -15.23 -7.32
N ARG A 296 9.35 -16.08 -7.80
CA ARG A 296 10.26 -16.84 -6.93
C ARG A 296 11.17 -15.99 -6.04
N PHE A 297 11.53 -14.81 -6.52
CA PHE A 297 12.45 -13.87 -5.86
C PHE A 297 11.73 -12.70 -5.18
N ASN A 298 10.44 -12.86 -4.88
CA ASN A 298 9.61 -11.83 -4.25
C ASN A 298 10.25 -11.20 -2.98
N TRP A 299 10.87 -11.98 -2.09
CA TRP A 299 11.54 -11.45 -0.91
C TRP A 299 12.80 -10.62 -1.24
N ILE A 300 13.52 -10.96 -2.30
CA ILE A 300 14.68 -10.16 -2.79
C ILE A 300 14.18 -8.85 -3.39
N ILE A 301 13.05 -8.88 -4.11
CA ILE A 301 12.41 -7.68 -4.65
C ILE A 301 12.05 -6.72 -3.51
N VAL A 302 11.45 -7.22 -2.41
CA VAL A 302 11.19 -6.41 -1.21
C VAL A 302 12.48 -5.87 -0.61
N ALA A 303 13.53 -6.68 -0.51
CA ALA A 303 14.82 -6.24 0.01
C ALA A 303 15.38 -5.05 -0.81
N ILE A 304 15.30 -5.11 -2.14
CA ILE A 304 15.70 -4.00 -3.00
C ILE A 304 14.80 -2.78 -2.77
N ILE A 305 13.48 -2.93 -2.69
CA ILE A 305 12.53 -1.83 -2.41
C ILE A 305 12.84 -1.14 -1.07
N LEU A 306 13.10 -1.94 -0.02
CA LEU A 306 13.45 -1.46 1.32
C LEU A 306 14.78 -0.68 1.33
N ALA A 307 15.72 -1.02 0.45
CA ALA A 307 16.98 -0.26 0.29
C ALA A 307 16.80 0.99 -0.57
N LEU A 308 16.04 0.90 -1.67
CA LEU A 308 15.84 2.01 -2.60
C LEU A 308 15.11 3.18 -1.98
N GLY A 309 14.09 2.93 -1.16
CA GLY A 309 13.32 4.01 -0.56
C GLY A 309 14.17 4.95 0.30
N PRO A 310 15.00 4.46 1.24
CA PRO A 310 15.92 5.32 1.99
C PRO A 310 16.96 6.01 1.13
N VAL A 311 17.51 5.33 0.12
CA VAL A 311 18.47 5.89 -0.84
C VAL A 311 17.85 7.07 -1.60
N ILE A 312 16.63 6.92 -2.12
CA ILE A 312 15.90 8.00 -2.80
C ILE A 312 15.57 9.11 -1.80
N ARG A 313 15.14 8.76 -0.58
CA ARG A 313 14.82 9.77 0.43
C ARG A 313 16.04 10.60 0.84
N HIS A 314 17.22 10.00 0.86
CA HIS A 314 18.47 10.68 1.14
C HIS A 314 18.73 11.85 0.18
N PHE A 315 18.45 11.68 -1.12
CA PHE A 315 18.57 12.78 -2.10
C PHE A 315 17.77 14.03 -1.72
N PHE A 316 16.52 13.85 -1.31
CA PHE A 316 15.68 14.97 -0.89
C PHE A 316 16.14 15.55 0.44
N ASN A 317 16.51 14.72 1.41
CA ASN A 317 16.99 15.20 2.71
C ASN A 317 18.27 16.04 2.59
N GLU A 318 19.24 15.62 1.77
CA GLU A 318 20.47 16.38 1.50
C GLU A 318 20.17 17.75 0.89
N ARG A 319 19.27 17.78 -0.10
CA ARG A 319 18.86 19.02 -0.75
C ARG A 319 18.11 19.96 0.21
N HIS A 320 17.21 19.42 1.04
CA HIS A 320 16.51 20.21 2.06
C HIS A 320 17.47 20.79 3.11
N ALA A 321 18.56 20.07 3.42
CA ALA A 321 19.63 20.53 4.30
C ALA A 321 20.60 21.54 3.64
N GLY A 322 20.33 21.96 2.40
CA GLY A 322 21.21 22.88 1.66
C GLY A 322 22.53 22.27 1.18
N ARG A 323 22.70 20.94 1.27
CA ARG A 323 23.91 20.23 0.83
C ARG A 323 23.84 19.92 -0.67
N GLN A 324 24.99 19.54 -1.25
CA GLN A 324 25.05 19.17 -2.67
C GLN A 324 24.13 17.99 -2.97
N SER A 325 23.43 18.05 -4.09
CA SER A 325 22.48 17.00 -4.48
C SER A 325 23.23 15.70 -4.82
N PRO A 326 22.96 14.59 -4.11
CA PRO A 326 23.67 13.33 -4.32
C PRO A 326 23.11 12.59 -5.55
N TRP A 327 23.44 13.05 -6.75
CA TRP A 327 22.90 12.52 -8.02
C TRP A 327 23.14 11.02 -8.25
N TRP A 328 24.17 10.44 -7.61
CA TRP A 328 24.45 9.01 -7.63
C TRP A 328 23.25 8.15 -7.18
N VAL A 329 22.37 8.71 -6.32
CA VAL A 329 21.15 8.06 -5.84
C VAL A 329 20.27 7.57 -6.99
N TRP A 330 20.15 8.35 -8.06
CA TRP A 330 19.33 7.98 -9.22
C TRP A 330 19.96 6.85 -10.04
N GLY A 331 21.29 6.79 -10.10
CA GLY A 331 22.00 5.66 -10.71
C GLY A 331 21.76 4.36 -9.93
N VAL A 332 21.87 4.41 -8.60
CA VAL A 332 21.55 3.26 -7.72
C VAL A 332 20.08 2.85 -7.85
N ALA A 333 19.16 3.82 -7.89
CA ALA A 333 17.74 3.56 -8.10
C ALA A 333 17.46 2.89 -9.45
N ALA A 334 18.08 3.37 -10.54
CA ALA A 334 17.93 2.76 -11.86
C ALA A 334 18.43 1.32 -11.88
N VAL A 335 19.62 1.05 -11.31
CA VAL A 335 20.16 -0.31 -11.20
C VAL A 335 19.24 -1.20 -10.37
N GLY A 336 18.73 -0.72 -9.24
CA GLY A 336 17.79 -1.46 -8.40
C GLY A 336 16.48 -1.79 -9.12
N VAL A 337 15.91 -0.84 -9.88
CA VAL A 337 14.70 -1.06 -10.68
C VAL A 337 14.96 -2.07 -11.81
N ILE A 338 16.11 -2.00 -12.47
CA ILE A 338 16.52 -2.97 -13.49
C ILE A 338 16.68 -4.37 -12.85
N ALA A 339 17.29 -4.47 -11.67
CA ALA A 339 17.40 -5.72 -10.94
C ALA A 339 16.01 -6.30 -10.59
N ILE A 340 15.08 -5.47 -10.09
CA ILE A 340 13.69 -5.89 -9.84
C ILE A 340 13.04 -6.39 -11.11
N LEU A 341 13.22 -5.70 -12.25
CA LEU A 341 12.69 -6.13 -13.54
C LEU A 341 13.18 -7.54 -13.91
N PHE A 342 14.49 -7.80 -13.84
CA PHE A 342 15.04 -9.13 -14.14
C PHE A 342 14.59 -10.20 -13.15
N LEU A 343 14.56 -9.90 -11.85
CA LEU A 343 14.07 -10.83 -10.83
C LEU A 343 12.58 -11.16 -11.03
N SER A 344 11.77 -10.18 -11.41
CA SER A 344 10.35 -10.35 -11.68
C SER A 344 10.07 -11.18 -12.94
N ALA A 345 11.00 -11.19 -13.90
CA ALA A 345 10.91 -11.99 -15.12
C ALA A 345 11.26 -13.48 -14.91
N ALA A 346 11.83 -13.85 -13.75
CA ALA A 346 12.26 -15.22 -13.46
C ALA A 346 11.11 -16.21 -13.20
N GLY A 347 9.87 -15.73 -13.11
CA GLY A 347 8.67 -16.57 -13.01
C GLY A 347 8.42 -17.24 -11.64
N PRO A 348 7.43 -18.14 -11.56
CA PRO A 348 7.08 -18.92 -10.37
C PRO A 348 8.21 -19.85 -9.87
N ARG A 349 8.17 -20.28 -8.60
CA ARG A 349 9.15 -21.24 -8.04
C ARG A 349 9.03 -22.64 -8.64
N GLU A 350 7.81 -23.09 -8.90
CA GLU A 350 7.48 -24.50 -9.17
C GLU A 350 7.58 -24.90 -10.66
N VAL A 351 7.81 -23.95 -11.56
CA VAL A 351 7.93 -24.23 -13.00
C VAL A 351 9.31 -24.81 -13.31
N LYS A 352 9.38 -26.12 -13.57
CA LYS A 352 10.57 -26.80 -14.09
C LYS A 352 10.62 -26.61 -15.61
N THR A 353 11.60 -25.86 -16.10
CA THR A 353 11.78 -25.51 -17.52
C THR A 353 12.36 -26.64 -18.38
N GLY A 354 12.52 -27.85 -17.83
CA GLY A 354 13.10 -29.01 -18.51
C GLY A 354 12.03 -29.95 -19.06
N ALA A 355 11.60 -29.69 -20.30
CA ALA A 355 10.74 -30.51 -21.16
C ALA A 355 9.34 -30.86 -20.58
N LEU A 356 8.33 -30.13 -21.05
CA LEU A 356 6.94 -30.61 -21.01
C LEU A 356 6.87 -32.01 -21.63
N SER A 357 6.29 -32.96 -20.90
CA SER A 357 6.14 -34.36 -21.32
C SER A 357 5.24 -34.52 -22.54
N THR A 358 4.35 -33.54 -22.76
CA THR A 358 3.32 -33.55 -23.79
C THR A 358 3.44 -32.35 -24.72
N PRO A 359 3.14 -32.51 -26.02
CA PRO A 359 2.98 -31.38 -26.93
C PRO A 359 1.93 -30.42 -26.39
N VAL A 360 2.25 -29.14 -26.36
CA VAL A 360 1.30 -28.09 -25.97
C VAL A 360 0.24 -27.96 -27.06
N THR A 361 -1.02 -28.16 -26.70
CA THR A 361 -2.16 -27.96 -27.61
C THR A 361 -3.10 -26.87 -27.09
N VAL A 362 -3.86 -26.27 -28.00
CA VAL A 362 -4.92 -25.30 -27.66
C VAL A 362 -5.92 -25.92 -26.67
N ALA A 363 -6.31 -27.18 -26.89
CA ALA A 363 -7.25 -27.88 -26.03
C ALA A 363 -6.75 -28.02 -24.59
N ASN A 364 -5.45 -28.31 -24.38
CA ASN A 364 -4.89 -28.39 -23.03
C ASN A 364 -4.92 -27.04 -22.31
N VAL A 365 -4.67 -25.94 -23.03
CA VAL A 365 -4.72 -24.58 -22.46
C VAL A 365 -6.14 -24.22 -22.06
N GLU A 366 -7.11 -24.49 -22.93
CA GLU A 366 -8.53 -24.27 -22.66
C GLU A 366 -8.99 -25.07 -21.44
N GLU A 367 -8.64 -26.37 -21.37
CA GLU A 367 -8.96 -27.23 -20.24
C GLU A 367 -8.37 -26.73 -18.91
N ILE A 368 -7.10 -26.32 -18.90
CA ILE A 368 -6.43 -25.76 -17.72
C ILE A 368 -7.14 -24.47 -17.28
N VAL A 369 -7.40 -23.55 -18.19
CA VAL A 369 -8.01 -22.27 -17.82
C VAL A 369 -9.46 -22.45 -17.37
N MET A 370 -10.24 -23.30 -18.06
CA MET A 370 -11.60 -23.64 -17.64
C MET A 370 -11.62 -24.26 -16.24
N SER A 371 -10.76 -25.24 -15.97
CA SER A 371 -10.75 -25.96 -14.68
C SER A 371 -10.22 -25.10 -13.52
N ARG A 372 -9.26 -24.21 -13.77
CA ARG A 372 -8.59 -23.43 -12.71
C ARG A 372 -9.17 -22.03 -12.51
N CYS A 373 -9.81 -21.44 -13.52
CA CYS A 373 -10.19 -20.02 -13.49
C CYS A 373 -11.69 -19.75 -13.63
N SER A 374 -12.45 -20.61 -14.32
CA SER A 374 -13.86 -20.33 -14.64
C SER A 374 -14.77 -20.17 -13.41
N MET A 375 -14.43 -20.82 -12.29
CA MET A 375 -15.15 -20.68 -11.01
C MET A 375 -15.37 -19.22 -10.58
N CYS A 376 -14.40 -18.34 -10.88
CA CYS A 376 -14.47 -16.91 -10.59
C CYS A 376 -14.66 -16.06 -11.85
N HIS A 377 -14.27 -16.58 -13.01
CA HIS A 377 -14.23 -15.86 -14.29
C HIS A 377 -15.22 -16.47 -15.29
N ALA A 378 -16.48 -16.68 -14.90
CA ALA A 378 -17.56 -17.11 -15.78
C ALA A 378 -18.68 -16.06 -15.82
N ALA A 379 -19.60 -16.19 -16.78
CA ALA A 379 -20.81 -15.37 -16.85
C ALA A 379 -21.60 -15.45 -15.53
N GLU A 380 -21.62 -16.64 -14.92
CA GLU A 380 -22.18 -16.90 -13.59
C GLU A 380 -21.08 -17.50 -12.71
N PRO A 381 -20.31 -16.67 -11.96
CA PRO A 381 -19.33 -17.19 -11.02
C PRO A 381 -19.98 -18.02 -9.92
N VAL A 382 -19.26 -19.05 -9.47
CA VAL A 382 -19.76 -20.03 -8.48
C VAL A 382 -18.93 -20.02 -7.19
N TRP A 383 -18.02 -19.05 -7.04
CA TRP A 383 -17.28 -18.82 -5.81
C TRP A 383 -18.06 -17.89 -4.86
N ALA A 384 -18.19 -18.29 -3.60
CA ALA A 384 -18.92 -17.51 -2.59
C ALA A 384 -18.32 -16.10 -2.44
N GLY A 385 -19.17 -15.07 -2.52
CA GLY A 385 -18.76 -13.66 -2.43
C GLY A 385 -18.31 -13.04 -3.76
N ILE A 386 -18.17 -13.82 -4.84
CA ILE A 386 -17.93 -13.29 -6.19
C ILE A 386 -19.24 -13.38 -6.97
N VAL A 387 -19.92 -12.25 -7.12
CA VAL A 387 -21.21 -12.18 -7.83
C VAL A 387 -21.08 -11.86 -9.31
N THR A 388 -19.94 -11.30 -9.72
CA THR A 388 -19.61 -10.98 -11.12
C THR A 388 -18.14 -11.27 -11.37
N ALA A 389 -17.81 -11.70 -12.58
CA ALA A 389 -16.44 -11.98 -12.96
C ALA A 389 -15.52 -10.77 -12.67
N PRO A 390 -14.43 -10.94 -11.89
CA PRO A 390 -13.55 -9.83 -11.56
C PRO A 390 -13.02 -9.10 -12.80
N LYS A 391 -13.17 -7.77 -12.80
CA LYS A 391 -12.83 -6.89 -13.94
C LYS A 391 -13.60 -7.17 -15.24
N GLY A 392 -14.70 -7.92 -15.17
CA GLY A 392 -15.48 -8.32 -16.35
C GLY A 392 -14.75 -9.30 -17.28
N ILE A 393 -13.74 -10.00 -16.76
CA ILE A 393 -12.97 -10.98 -17.55
C ILE A 393 -13.66 -12.33 -17.46
N LEU A 394 -14.25 -12.77 -18.57
CA LEU A 394 -14.78 -14.12 -18.75
C LEU A 394 -13.67 -15.05 -19.26
N LEU A 395 -13.71 -16.30 -18.83
CA LEU A 395 -12.78 -17.40 -19.14
C LEU A 395 -13.53 -18.74 -19.19
N ASP A 396 -14.82 -18.68 -19.53
CA ASP A 396 -15.79 -19.79 -19.61
C ASP A 396 -16.03 -20.30 -21.05
N ALA A 397 -15.38 -19.69 -22.03
CA ALA A 397 -15.43 -20.08 -23.44
C ALA A 397 -14.05 -19.94 -24.11
N PRO A 398 -13.72 -20.77 -25.13
CA PRO A 398 -12.46 -20.68 -25.87
C PRO A 398 -12.12 -19.27 -26.34
N GLU A 399 -13.07 -18.57 -26.94
CA GLU A 399 -12.88 -17.22 -27.49
C GLU A 399 -12.50 -16.22 -26.40
N HIS A 400 -13.09 -16.36 -25.21
CA HIS A 400 -12.80 -15.54 -24.05
C HIS A 400 -11.37 -15.80 -23.53
N ILE A 401 -10.94 -17.07 -23.50
CA ILE A 401 -9.59 -17.47 -23.08
C ILE A 401 -8.55 -16.88 -24.04
N HIS A 402 -8.71 -17.09 -25.35
CA HIS A 402 -7.77 -16.60 -26.36
C HIS A 402 -7.66 -15.08 -26.37
N ARG A 403 -8.80 -14.37 -26.23
CA ARG A 403 -8.82 -12.90 -26.13
C ARG A 403 -8.00 -12.40 -24.94
N ASN A 404 -7.95 -13.15 -23.84
CA ASN A 404 -7.28 -12.77 -22.60
C ASN A 404 -5.92 -13.44 -22.39
N ILE A 405 -5.39 -14.18 -23.37
CA ILE A 405 -4.23 -15.06 -23.16
C ILE A 405 -2.98 -14.35 -22.63
N ARG A 406 -2.73 -13.11 -23.06
CA ARG A 406 -1.60 -12.30 -22.55
C ARG A 406 -1.76 -11.93 -21.07
N LEU A 407 -2.99 -11.69 -20.63
CA LEU A 407 -3.28 -11.40 -19.23
C LEU A 407 -3.14 -12.67 -18.39
N ILE A 408 -3.71 -13.78 -18.86
CA ILE A 408 -3.59 -15.11 -18.25
C ILE A 408 -2.11 -15.45 -18.06
N GLY A 409 -1.30 -15.27 -19.09
CA GLY A 409 0.15 -15.47 -19.00
C GLY A 409 0.79 -14.67 -17.86
N ARG A 410 0.49 -13.37 -17.75
CA ARG A 410 1.10 -12.53 -16.71
C ARG A 410 0.72 -12.99 -15.30
N VAL A 411 -0.52 -13.37 -15.07
CA VAL A 411 -1.05 -13.64 -13.72
C VAL A 411 -0.95 -15.10 -13.29
N ALA A 412 -0.85 -16.04 -14.25
CA ALA A 412 -0.83 -17.48 -13.98
C ALA A 412 0.43 -18.19 -14.51
N ALA A 413 1.03 -17.75 -15.62
CA ALA A 413 2.22 -18.40 -16.18
C ALA A 413 3.53 -17.78 -15.64
N TRP A 414 3.70 -16.46 -15.75
CA TRP A 414 4.87 -15.72 -15.24
C TRP A 414 4.76 -15.30 -13.77
N SER A 415 3.61 -15.53 -13.13
CA SER A 415 3.44 -15.37 -11.70
C SER A 415 2.45 -16.38 -11.15
N THR A 416 2.40 -16.51 -9.83
CA THR A 416 1.43 -17.36 -9.10
C THR A 416 0.27 -16.57 -8.53
N ALA A 417 -0.02 -15.37 -9.05
CA ALA A 417 -1.06 -14.52 -8.49
C ALA A 417 -2.47 -15.06 -8.74
N MET A 418 -2.61 -15.88 -9.77
CA MET A 418 -3.84 -16.62 -10.08
C MET A 418 -3.55 -18.13 -10.19
N PRO A 419 -4.49 -18.97 -9.76
CA PRO A 419 -5.65 -18.62 -8.91
C PRO A 419 -5.20 -18.10 -7.53
N PRO A 420 -5.91 -17.14 -6.89
CA PRO A 420 -5.45 -16.54 -5.64
C PRO A 420 -5.28 -17.61 -4.55
N GLY A 421 -4.19 -17.55 -3.78
CA GLY A 421 -3.89 -18.56 -2.75
C GLY A 421 -3.74 -20.00 -3.26
N ASN A 422 -3.60 -20.17 -4.58
CA ASN A 422 -3.64 -21.44 -5.29
C ASN A 422 -4.88 -22.30 -4.90
N ILE A 423 -6.04 -21.66 -4.69
CA ILE A 423 -7.27 -22.32 -4.19
C ILE A 423 -7.74 -23.51 -5.03
N THR A 424 -7.48 -23.50 -6.33
CA THR A 424 -7.82 -24.61 -7.24
C THR A 424 -6.62 -25.50 -7.55
N GLU A 425 -5.53 -25.41 -6.78
CA GLU A 425 -4.37 -26.31 -6.85
C GLU A 425 -3.73 -26.39 -8.25
N MET A 426 -3.51 -25.24 -8.88
CA MET A 426 -2.87 -25.17 -10.18
C MET A 426 -1.39 -25.56 -10.07
N THR A 427 -0.94 -26.53 -10.87
CA THR A 427 0.39 -27.13 -10.76
C THR A 427 1.45 -26.35 -11.54
N GLY A 428 2.73 -26.57 -11.19
CA GLY A 428 3.85 -26.02 -11.95
C GLY A 428 3.91 -26.48 -13.42
N GLU A 429 3.44 -27.69 -13.73
CA GLU A 429 3.36 -28.21 -15.11
C GLU A 429 2.28 -27.49 -15.92
N GLU A 430 1.10 -27.28 -15.35
CA GLU A 430 0.03 -26.51 -16.01
C GLU A 430 0.48 -25.07 -16.32
N ARG A 431 1.19 -24.43 -15.38
CA ARG A 431 1.77 -23.09 -15.61
C ARG A 431 2.82 -23.11 -16.72
N ALA A 432 3.62 -24.17 -16.82
CA ALA A 432 4.60 -24.35 -17.88
C ALA A 432 3.93 -24.53 -19.25
N ILE A 433 2.82 -25.27 -19.32
CA ILE A 433 2.00 -25.42 -20.55
C ILE A 433 1.49 -24.05 -21.00
N LEU A 434 0.94 -23.25 -20.07
CA LEU A 434 0.49 -21.89 -20.39
C LEU A 434 1.64 -20.99 -20.88
N ALA A 435 2.80 -21.05 -20.24
CA ALA A 435 3.96 -20.26 -20.66
C ALA A 435 4.40 -20.63 -22.09
N ALA A 436 4.54 -21.92 -22.36
CA ALA A 436 4.97 -22.44 -23.66
C ALA A 436 3.95 -22.11 -24.78
N TYR A 437 2.64 -22.21 -24.51
CA TYR A 437 1.62 -21.81 -25.48
C TYR A 437 1.73 -20.34 -25.89
N ILE A 438 1.94 -19.46 -24.90
CA ILE A 438 2.03 -18.01 -25.17
C ILE A 438 3.32 -17.66 -25.91
N GLU A 439 4.41 -18.39 -25.67
CA GLU A 439 5.64 -18.25 -26.44
C GLU A 439 5.49 -18.75 -27.87
N GLN A 440 4.72 -19.82 -28.12
CA GLN A 440 4.41 -20.31 -29.47
C GLN A 440 3.44 -19.40 -30.25
N ALA A 441 2.55 -18.69 -29.54
CA ALA A 441 1.58 -17.77 -30.13
C ALA A 441 2.18 -16.37 -30.46
N ARG A 442 3.48 -16.15 -30.22
CA ARG A 442 4.23 -14.98 -30.69
C ARG A 442 4.69 -15.17 -32.12
#